data_AF-A0AAV5RDC1-F1
#
_entry.id   AF-A0AAV5RDC1-F1
#
_cell.length_a   1.000
_cell.length_b   1.000
_cell.length_c   1.000
_cell.angle_alpha   90.00
_cell.angle_beta   90.00
_cell.angle_gamma   90.00
#
_symmetry.space_group_name_H-M   'P 1'
#
loop_
_entity.id
_entity.type
_entity.pdbx_description
1 polymer ?
#
loop_
_entity_poly.entity_id
_entity_poly.type
_entity_poly.pdbx_seq_one_letter_code
_entity_poly.pdbx_strand_id
1 'polypeptide(L)'
;MSQFGSGIILSAAFIIVIPEGFEQMGSDWSRLAGVAVVLGFLLMLVIDKYFSVQGDVKHNGGTDIPDMEPGLTSPGIAGISRSSDHDIPQLRNVRSWFSDLSVTTLGLTIHAAADGVALGATSGASSTNLGMLVFLSIIIHKAPAAFSLTSILLTNDGYTLSHVKRDIVMFSLAGPLTAIFLSMIIDLFSFTTDSTVFPGFCLAFSGGTFVYVACHVLIAHGNFQKEGFWRSMLLVSSGTVLPWMASFLPD
;
A
#
# COMPACT_ATOMS: atom_id res chain seq x y z
N MET A 1 -4.44 -6.52 6.86
CA MET A 1 -5.57 -5.60 7.05
C MET A 1 -6.80 -6.43 7.44
N SER A 2 -7.64 -5.98 8.38
CA SER A 2 -8.82 -6.75 8.81
C SER A 2 -9.96 -6.71 7.79
N GLN A 3 -10.88 -7.68 7.84
CA GLN A 3 -12.11 -7.72 7.01
C GLN A 3 -12.97 -6.45 7.17
N PHE A 4 -13.04 -5.92 8.39
CA PHE A 4 -13.70 -4.64 8.67
C PHE A 4 -13.01 -3.48 7.94
N GLY A 5 -11.68 -3.40 8.00
CA GLY A 5 -10.90 -2.39 7.29
C GLY A 5 -11.08 -2.45 5.78
N SER A 6 -11.12 -3.66 5.19
CA SER A 6 -11.39 -3.80 3.75
C SER A 6 -12.79 -3.33 3.35
N GLY A 7 -13.80 -3.48 4.22
CA GLY A 7 -15.13 -2.91 3.99
C GLY A 7 -15.13 -1.39 3.93
N ILE A 8 -14.38 -0.74 4.84
CA ILE A 8 -14.21 0.72 4.84
C ILE A 8 -13.53 1.19 3.55
N ILE A 9 -12.40 0.58 3.17
CA ILE A 9 -11.68 0.97 1.93
C ILE A 9 -12.54 0.75 0.69
N LEU A 10 -13.24 -0.38 0.60
CA LEU A 10 -14.09 -0.69 -0.54
C LEU A 10 -15.20 0.36 -0.69
N SER A 11 -15.84 0.73 0.43
CA SER A 11 -16.85 1.78 0.45
C SER A 11 -16.26 3.15 0.13
N ALA A 12 -15.10 3.51 0.70
CA ALA A 12 -14.41 4.76 0.39
C ALA A 12 -14.09 4.89 -1.10
N ALA A 13 -13.62 3.82 -1.73
CA ALA A 13 -13.31 3.79 -3.15
C ALA A 13 -14.56 4.04 -4.00
N PHE A 14 -15.64 3.29 -3.78
CA PHE A 14 -16.82 3.33 -4.64
C PHE A 14 -17.79 4.48 -4.34
N ILE A 15 -17.85 4.96 -3.11
CA ILE A 15 -18.82 6.00 -2.70
C ILE A 15 -18.21 7.39 -2.79
N ILE A 16 -16.92 7.55 -2.48
CA ILE A 16 -16.29 8.87 -2.36
C ILE A 16 -15.28 9.07 -3.49
N VAL A 17 -14.21 8.28 -3.51
CA VAL A 17 -13.01 8.61 -4.31
C VAL A 17 -13.22 8.45 -5.82
N ILE A 18 -13.83 7.35 -6.26
CA ILE A 18 -14.06 7.11 -7.69
C ILE A 18 -15.10 8.09 -8.25
N PRO A 19 -16.31 8.23 -7.68
CA PRO A 19 -17.30 9.16 -8.20
C PRO A 19 -16.77 10.58 -8.30
N GLU A 20 -16.09 11.05 -7.26
CA GLU A 20 -15.50 12.38 -7.24
C GLU A 20 -14.40 12.55 -8.30
N GLY A 21 -13.55 11.54 -8.50
CA GLY A 21 -12.54 11.59 -9.56
C GLY A 21 -13.16 11.78 -10.94
N PHE A 22 -14.33 11.18 -11.19
CA PHE A 22 -15.07 11.37 -12.43
C PHE A 22 -15.70 12.77 -12.52
N GLU A 23 -16.30 13.24 -11.43
CA GLU A 23 -16.95 14.56 -11.38
C GLU A 23 -15.92 15.69 -11.57
N GLN A 24 -14.78 15.58 -10.89
CA GLN A 24 -13.66 16.53 -10.98
C GLN A 24 -13.07 16.61 -12.39
N MET A 25 -13.01 15.49 -13.13
CA MET A 25 -12.52 15.47 -14.51
C MET A 25 -13.57 15.98 -15.52
N GLY A 26 -14.85 15.87 -15.20
CA GLY A 26 -15.96 16.24 -16.09
C GLY A 26 -16.31 15.16 -17.13
N SER A 27 -17.50 15.31 -17.72
CA SER A 27 -18.12 14.29 -18.59
C SER A 27 -17.29 13.92 -19.83
N ASP A 28 -16.58 14.90 -20.41
CA ASP A 28 -15.72 14.72 -21.59
C ASP A 28 -14.56 13.77 -21.32
N TRP A 29 -14.12 13.67 -20.06
CA TRP A 29 -12.97 12.89 -19.63
C TRP A 29 -13.33 11.63 -18.85
N SER A 30 -14.61 11.25 -18.83
CA SER A 30 -15.12 10.03 -18.15
C SER A 30 -14.39 8.75 -18.57
N ARG A 31 -14.02 8.63 -19.84
CA ARG A 31 -13.21 7.49 -20.33
C ARG A 31 -11.82 7.48 -19.72
N LEU A 32 -11.20 8.65 -19.59
CA LEU A 32 -9.87 8.80 -19.01
C LEU A 32 -9.92 8.51 -17.50
N ALA A 33 -10.99 8.91 -16.81
CA ALA A 33 -11.21 8.56 -15.41
C ALA A 33 -11.28 7.04 -15.19
N GLY A 34 -12.02 6.32 -16.06
CA GLY A 34 -12.06 4.86 -16.05
C GLY A 34 -10.69 4.22 -16.29
N VAL A 35 -9.90 4.76 -17.23
CA VAL A 35 -8.52 4.32 -17.47
C VAL A 35 -7.64 4.56 -16.24
N ALA A 36 -7.80 5.69 -15.54
CA ALA A 36 -7.07 6.01 -14.32
C ALA A 36 -7.33 4.97 -13.22
N VAL A 37 -8.59 4.59 -13.00
CA VAL A 37 -8.98 3.54 -12.05
C VAL A 37 -8.29 2.21 -12.39
N VAL A 38 -8.33 1.80 -13.67
CA VAL A 38 -7.67 0.56 -14.11
C VAL A 38 -6.16 0.63 -13.91
N LEU A 39 -5.54 1.78 -14.21
CA LEU A 39 -4.11 1.98 -14.03
C LEU A 39 -3.70 1.85 -12.55
N GLY A 40 -4.48 2.44 -11.64
CA GLY A 40 -4.23 2.33 -10.20
C GLY A 40 -4.37 0.90 -9.70
N PHE A 41 -5.40 0.19 -10.16
CA PHE A 41 -5.58 -1.22 -9.84
C PHE A 41 -4.42 -2.09 -10.34
N LEU A 42 -4.02 -1.89 -11.62
CA LEU A 42 -2.93 -2.64 -12.24
C LEU A 42 -1.57 -2.34 -11.59
N LEU A 43 -1.32 -1.09 -11.20
CA LEU A 43 -0.09 -0.71 -10.50
C LEU A 43 0.04 -1.50 -9.20
N MET A 44 -1.02 -1.54 -8.39
CA MET A 44 -1.00 -2.33 -7.16
C MET A 44 -0.88 -3.83 -7.40
N LEU A 45 -1.50 -4.35 -8.46
CA LEU A 45 -1.36 -5.74 -8.88
C LEU A 45 0.09 -6.08 -9.25
N VAL A 46 0.73 -5.25 -10.08
CA VAL A 46 2.12 -5.47 -10.50
C VAL A 46 3.05 -5.43 -9.30
N ILE A 47 2.86 -4.47 -8.40
CA ILE A 47 3.65 -4.34 -7.18
C ILE A 47 3.51 -5.60 -6.33
N ASP A 48 2.27 -6.00 -6.01
CA ASP A 48 2.01 -7.20 -5.21
C ASP A 48 2.63 -8.47 -5.82
N LYS A 49 2.49 -8.68 -7.15
CA LYS A 49 3.09 -9.84 -7.83
C LYS A 49 4.61 -9.78 -7.90
N TYR A 50 5.19 -8.63 -8.21
CA TYR A 50 6.63 -8.47 -8.33
C TYR A 50 7.35 -8.76 -7.00
N PHE A 51 6.80 -8.30 -5.88
CA PHE A 51 7.38 -8.51 -4.56
C PHE A 51 7.05 -9.88 -3.97
N SER A 52 5.87 -10.46 -4.26
CA SER A 52 5.55 -11.83 -3.86
C SER A 52 6.54 -12.85 -4.45
N VAL A 53 6.89 -12.70 -5.74
CA VAL A 53 7.85 -13.60 -6.42
C VAL A 53 9.26 -13.52 -5.81
N GLN A 54 9.69 -12.37 -5.32
CA GLN A 54 11.02 -12.20 -4.70
C GLN A 54 11.10 -12.70 -3.26
N GLY A 55 9.97 -12.76 -2.55
CA GLY A 55 9.89 -13.29 -1.19
C GLY A 55 10.20 -14.80 -1.13
N ASP A 56 9.69 -15.57 -2.10
CA ASP A 56 9.89 -17.04 -2.14
C ASP A 56 11.35 -17.44 -2.42
N VAL A 57 12.09 -16.63 -3.19
CA VAL A 57 13.49 -16.93 -3.52
C VAL A 57 14.42 -16.80 -2.30
N LYS A 58 14.07 -15.95 -1.31
CA LYS A 58 14.89 -15.76 -0.11
C LYS A 58 14.74 -16.88 0.93
N HIS A 59 13.61 -17.59 0.96
CA HIS A 59 13.41 -18.69 1.91
C HIS A 59 13.93 -20.06 1.42
N ASN A 60 14.30 -20.19 0.14
CA ASN A 60 14.81 -21.45 -0.40
C ASN A 60 16.35 -21.49 -0.58
N GLY A 61 17.07 -20.55 0.05
CA GLY A 61 18.53 -20.51 0.10
C GLY A 61 19.14 -21.10 1.38
N GLY A 62 18.32 -21.67 2.25
CA GLY A 62 18.76 -22.44 3.42
C GLY A 62 19.17 -23.84 3.00
N THR A 63 20.40 -24.20 3.31
CA THR A 63 21.07 -25.47 2.98
C THR A 63 20.30 -26.70 3.48
N ASP A 64 19.67 -27.45 2.59
CA ASP A 64 19.40 -28.87 2.80
C ASP A 64 20.67 -29.67 2.44
N ILE A 65 21.65 -29.68 3.35
CA ILE A 65 22.65 -30.76 3.37
C ILE A 65 22.08 -31.81 4.33
N PRO A 66 21.76 -33.02 3.86
CA PRO A 66 21.33 -34.10 4.74
C PRO A 66 22.46 -34.45 5.71
N ASP A 67 22.14 -34.46 7.00
CA ASP A 67 23.00 -35.02 8.05
C ASP A 67 23.36 -36.47 7.71
N MET A 68 24.64 -36.70 7.37
CA MET A 68 25.23 -38.03 7.33
C MET A 68 26.45 -38.05 8.27
N GLU A 69 26.43 -39.03 9.16
CA GLU A 69 27.28 -39.34 10.31
C GLU A 69 28.83 -39.34 10.13
N PRO A 70 29.60 -39.45 11.24
CA PRO A 70 31.00 -39.04 11.32
C PRO A 70 32.00 -40.08 10.80
N GLY A 71 33.06 -39.62 10.13
CA GLY A 71 34.16 -40.46 9.62
C GLY A 71 35.47 -39.69 9.47
N LEU A 72 36.56 -40.30 9.91
CA LEU A 72 37.90 -39.74 10.18
C LEU A 72 38.79 -39.40 8.94
N THR A 73 39.82 -38.58 9.18
CA THR A 73 41.10 -38.36 8.41
C THR A 73 41.00 -37.49 7.13
N SER A 74 41.89 -36.58 6.72
CA SER A 74 43.30 -36.22 7.01
C SER A 74 43.61 -34.80 6.44
N PRO A 75 44.82 -34.20 6.63
CA PRO A 75 45.08 -32.75 6.53
C PRO A 75 45.68 -32.24 5.19
N GLY A 76 45.43 -30.96 4.89
CA GLY A 76 46.32 -30.10 4.08
C GLY A 76 45.81 -29.65 2.70
N ILE A 77 45.66 -28.33 2.50
CA ILE A 77 46.35 -27.50 1.47
C ILE A 77 45.78 -26.07 1.54
N ALA A 78 46.71 -25.12 1.52
CA ALA A 78 46.52 -23.69 1.65
C ALA A 78 46.05 -23.01 0.35
N GLY A 79 45.31 -21.91 0.52
CA GLY A 79 45.44 -20.67 -0.25
C GLY A 79 44.87 -20.63 -1.66
N ILE A 80 44.00 -19.64 -1.92
CA ILE A 80 44.24 -18.55 -2.88
C ILE A 80 43.19 -17.46 -2.60
N SER A 81 43.71 -16.29 -2.20
CA SER A 81 43.04 -15.01 -2.15
C SER A 81 42.90 -14.43 -3.57
N ARG A 82 41.73 -13.86 -3.90
CA ARG A 82 41.53 -12.99 -5.08
C ARG A 82 40.42 -12.00 -4.73
N SER A 83 40.75 -10.88 -4.09
CA SER A 83 41.05 -9.55 -4.68
C SER A 83 39.84 -8.86 -5.32
N SER A 84 39.29 -7.93 -4.54
CA SER A 84 38.91 -6.57 -4.94
C SER A 84 37.91 -6.40 -6.08
N ASP A 85 36.63 -6.45 -5.73
CA ASP A 85 35.63 -5.59 -6.39
C ASP A 85 35.58 -4.26 -5.64
N HIS A 86 35.80 -3.18 -6.39
CA HIS A 86 35.63 -1.81 -5.93
C HIS A 86 34.13 -1.54 -5.72
N ASP A 87 33.63 -1.92 -4.54
CA ASP A 87 32.25 -1.74 -4.13
C ASP A 87 31.95 -0.25 -3.88
N ILE A 88 31.14 0.37 -4.74
CA ILE A 88 30.53 1.70 -4.50
C ILE A 88 29.63 1.58 -3.26
N PRO A 89 29.98 2.16 -2.09
CA PRO A 89 29.26 1.92 -0.84
C PRO A 89 27.86 2.54 -0.81
N GLN A 90 27.63 3.57 -1.65
CA GLN A 90 26.43 4.40 -1.60
C GLN A 90 25.20 3.74 -2.23
N LEU A 91 25.37 2.91 -3.27
CA LEU A 91 24.26 2.22 -3.94
C LEU A 91 23.82 0.95 -3.19
N ARG A 92 24.72 0.30 -2.44
CA ARG A 92 24.40 -0.85 -1.57
C ARG A 92 23.50 -0.44 -0.41
N ASN A 93 23.72 0.76 0.14
CA ASN A 93 23.02 1.22 1.33
C ASN A 93 21.53 1.48 1.05
N VAL A 94 21.19 2.10 -0.09
CA VAL A 94 19.79 2.29 -0.48
C VAL A 94 19.10 0.95 -0.77
N ARG A 95 19.80 0.03 -1.46
CA ARG A 95 19.27 -1.30 -1.76
C ARG A 95 19.11 -2.19 -0.52
N SER A 96 19.94 -2.04 0.51
CA SER A 96 19.80 -2.78 1.77
C SER A 96 18.60 -2.28 2.60
N TRP A 97 18.32 -0.97 2.57
CA TRP A 97 17.16 -0.39 3.27
C TRP A 97 15.82 -0.96 2.79
N PHE A 98 15.69 -1.19 1.47
CA PHE A 98 14.49 -1.82 0.89
C PHE A 98 14.49 -3.34 0.99
N SER A 99 15.66 -3.99 1.14
CA SER A 99 15.74 -5.45 1.22
C SER A 99 15.34 -6.03 2.58
N ASP A 100 15.28 -5.17 3.61
CA ASP A 100 14.87 -5.51 4.99
C ASP A 100 13.39 -5.24 5.27
N LEU A 101 12.68 -4.61 4.33
CA LEU A 101 11.23 -4.40 4.44
C LEU A 101 10.53 -5.71 4.10
N SER A 102 9.58 -6.13 4.94
CA SER A 102 8.70 -7.22 4.56
C SER A 102 7.91 -6.83 3.31
N VAL A 103 7.62 -7.79 2.43
CA VAL A 103 6.77 -7.58 1.24
C VAL A 103 5.45 -6.90 1.64
N THR A 104 4.92 -7.29 2.80
CA THR A 104 3.74 -6.69 3.45
C THR A 104 3.94 -5.23 3.83
N THR A 105 5.07 -4.87 4.45
CA THR A 105 5.39 -3.47 4.80
C THR A 105 5.46 -2.61 3.54
N LEU A 106 6.13 -3.09 2.50
CA LEU A 106 6.32 -2.34 1.27
C LEU A 106 5.00 -2.12 0.53
N GLY A 107 4.18 -3.17 0.38
CA GLY A 107 2.83 -3.06 -0.20
C GLY A 107 1.94 -2.07 0.57
N LEU A 108 1.95 -2.14 1.91
CA LEU A 108 1.19 -1.21 2.75
C LEU A 108 1.74 0.23 2.72
N THR A 109 3.04 0.41 2.54
CA THR A 109 3.65 1.74 2.41
C THR A 109 3.25 2.40 1.10
N ILE A 110 3.23 1.64 0.01
CA ILE A 110 2.75 2.13 -1.29
C ILE A 110 1.25 2.41 -1.25
N HIS A 111 0.47 1.58 -0.55
CA HIS A 111 -0.94 1.85 -0.30
C HIS A 111 -1.14 3.16 0.48
N ALA A 112 -0.37 3.37 1.54
CA ALA A 112 -0.37 4.62 2.28
C ALA A 112 0.05 5.83 1.43
N ALA A 113 0.96 5.65 0.46
CA ALA A 113 1.29 6.69 -0.50
C ALA A 113 0.11 6.99 -1.44
N ALA A 114 -0.63 5.98 -1.88
CA ALA A 114 -1.85 6.17 -2.68
C ALA A 114 -2.96 6.90 -1.90
N ASP A 115 -3.09 6.68 -0.59
CA ASP A 115 -3.95 7.51 0.28
C ASP A 115 -3.54 8.99 0.20
N GLY A 116 -2.21 9.23 0.23
CA GLY A 116 -1.64 10.56 0.09
C GLY A 116 -1.91 11.17 -1.28
N VAL A 117 -1.89 10.38 -2.37
CA VAL A 117 -2.30 10.83 -3.70
C VAL A 117 -3.75 11.26 -3.72
N ALA A 118 -4.67 10.47 -3.12
CA ALA A 118 -6.07 10.87 -3.02
C ALA A 118 -6.23 12.17 -2.23
N LEU A 119 -5.61 12.26 -1.05
CA LEU A 119 -5.70 13.44 -0.20
C LEU A 119 -5.09 14.69 -0.87
N GLY A 120 -3.92 14.55 -1.49
CA GLY A 120 -3.26 15.64 -2.22
C GLY A 120 -4.07 16.10 -3.43
N ALA A 121 -4.71 15.17 -4.16
CA ALA A 121 -5.58 15.50 -5.28
C ALA A 121 -6.78 16.38 -4.88
N THR A 122 -7.25 16.27 -3.64
CA THR A 122 -8.34 17.13 -3.14
C THR A 122 -7.96 18.60 -3.05
N SER A 123 -6.67 18.98 -3.06
CA SER A 123 -6.28 20.40 -3.06
C SER A 123 -6.63 21.12 -4.36
N GLY A 124 -6.74 20.36 -5.46
CA GLY A 124 -7.23 20.86 -6.75
C GLY A 124 -8.74 20.70 -6.95
N ALA A 125 -9.47 20.22 -5.93
CA ALA A 125 -10.91 19.99 -6.01
C ALA A 125 -11.71 21.29 -5.96
N SER A 126 -12.87 21.30 -6.62
CA SER A 126 -13.78 22.46 -6.59
C SER A 126 -14.55 22.55 -5.26
N SER A 127 -14.80 21.43 -4.60
CA SER A 127 -15.52 21.36 -3.32
C SER A 127 -14.55 21.35 -2.13
N THR A 128 -14.78 22.22 -1.15
CA THR A 128 -13.98 22.28 0.08
C THR A 128 -14.17 21.08 1.01
N ASN A 129 -15.32 20.40 0.94
CA ASN A 129 -15.63 19.29 1.85
C ASN A 129 -15.02 17.96 1.43
N LEU A 130 -14.72 17.79 0.14
CA LEU A 130 -14.10 16.57 -0.36
C LEU A 130 -12.81 16.23 0.41
N GLY A 131 -11.96 17.22 0.64
CA GLY A 131 -10.73 17.04 1.41
C GLY A 131 -10.99 16.48 2.80
N MET A 132 -12.02 16.99 3.50
CA MET A 132 -12.42 16.52 4.83
C MET A 132 -13.01 15.10 4.78
N LEU A 133 -13.84 14.79 3.78
CA LEU A 133 -14.43 13.46 3.59
C LEU A 133 -13.36 12.40 3.30
N VAL A 134 -12.46 12.68 2.36
CA VAL A 134 -11.34 11.80 2.00
C VAL A 134 -10.40 11.64 3.19
N PHE A 135 -10.06 12.72 3.89
CA PHE A 135 -9.22 12.67 5.09
C PHE A 135 -9.82 11.80 6.20
N LEU A 136 -11.10 11.99 6.53
CA LEU A 136 -11.76 11.23 7.58
C LEU A 136 -11.87 9.74 7.21
N SER A 137 -12.22 9.46 5.95
CA SER A 137 -12.24 8.11 5.39
C SER A 137 -10.87 7.42 5.50
N ILE A 138 -9.78 8.15 5.19
CA ILE A 138 -8.40 7.66 5.34
C ILE A 138 -8.08 7.34 6.79
N ILE A 139 -8.30 8.28 7.71
CA ILE A 139 -7.97 8.08 9.13
C ILE A 139 -8.69 6.86 9.72
N ILE A 140 -9.97 6.68 9.39
CA ILE A 140 -10.78 5.58 9.92
C ILE A 140 -10.19 4.22 9.54
N HIS A 141 -9.65 4.06 8.32
CA HIS A 141 -9.03 2.80 7.92
C HIS A 141 -7.50 2.72 8.14
N LYS A 142 -6.84 3.85 8.42
CA LYS A 142 -5.41 3.93 8.78
C LYS A 142 -5.12 3.26 10.11
N ALA A 143 -5.97 3.45 11.11
CA ALA A 143 -5.80 2.84 12.43
C ALA A 143 -5.89 1.30 12.38
N PRO A 144 -6.91 0.67 11.75
CA PRO A 144 -6.93 -0.77 11.50
C PRO A 144 -5.73 -1.29 10.69
N ALA A 145 -5.28 -0.54 9.69
CA ALA A 145 -4.13 -0.93 8.87
C ALA A 145 -2.82 -0.92 9.68
N ALA A 146 -2.57 0.13 10.47
CA ALA A 146 -1.40 0.26 11.33
C ALA A 146 -1.35 -0.83 12.41
N PHE A 147 -2.50 -1.12 13.02
CA PHE A 147 -2.62 -2.22 14.00
C PHE A 147 -2.29 -3.58 13.37
N SER A 148 -2.86 -3.85 12.17
CA SER A 148 -2.58 -5.08 11.43
C SER A 148 -1.10 -5.23 11.06
N LEU A 149 -0.46 -4.15 10.58
CA LEU A 149 0.97 -4.16 10.24
C LEU A 149 1.83 -4.42 11.47
N THR A 150 1.56 -3.72 12.57
CA THR A 150 2.28 -3.89 13.84
C THR A 150 2.18 -5.32 14.35
N SER A 151 0.99 -5.93 14.31
CA SER A 151 0.79 -7.32 14.71
C SER A 151 1.63 -8.29 13.87
N ILE A 152 1.68 -8.12 12.55
CA ILE A 152 2.45 -8.99 11.64
C ILE A 152 3.95 -8.85 11.89
N LEU A 153 4.43 -7.63 12.11
CA LEU A 153 5.84 -7.37 12.36
C LEU A 153 6.32 -7.89 13.72
N LEU A 154 5.45 -7.84 14.74
CA LEU A 154 5.76 -8.37 16.08
C LEU A 154 5.78 -9.91 16.14
N THR A 155 5.06 -10.59 15.24
CA THR A 155 5.06 -12.06 15.17
C THR A 155 6.13 -12.62 14.26
N ASN A 156 6.99 -11.79 13.67
CA ASN A 156 8.05 -12.24 12.77
C ASN A 156 9.34 -12.53 13.57
N ASP A 157 9.69 -13.81 13.67
CA ASP A 157 10.90 -14.30 14.35
C ASP A 157 12.16 -13.78 13.63
N GLY A 158 12.70 -12.66 14.12
CA GLY A 158 13.87 -11.98 13.54
C GLY A 158 13.77 -10.46 13.50
N TYR A 159 12.58 -9.89 13.71
CA TYR A 159 12.40 -8.44 13.78
C TYR A 159 12.70 -7.91 15.19
N THR A 160 13.66 -7.00 15.28
CA THR A 160 13.89 -6.21 16.51
C THR A 160 12.84 -5.10 16.61
N LEU A 161 12.59 -4.58 17.82
CA LEU A 161 11.70 -3.43 17.99
C LEU A 161 12.12 -2.20 17.17
N SER A 162 13.41 -2.06 16.85
CA SER A 162 13.90 -0.98 15.98
C SER A 162 13.43 -1.15 14.54
N HIS A 163 13.42 -2.39 14.02
CA HIS A 163 12.89 -2.69 12.68
C HIS A 163 11.39 -2.42 12.63
N VAL A 164 10.63 -2.88 13.62
CA VAL A 164 9.19 -2.62 13.71
C VAL A 164 8.87 -1.13 13.73
N LYS A 165 9.60 -0.35 14.54
CA LYS A 165 9.43 1.11 14.61
C LYS A 165 9.75 1.79 13.28
N ARG A 166 10.85 1.42 12.62
CA ARG A 166 11.23 1.97 11.31
C ARG A 166 10.14 1.74 10.26
N ASP A 167 9.64 0.51 10.17
CA ASP A 167 8.62 0.11 9.20
C ASP A 167 7.29 0.86 9.41
N ILE A 168 6.87 1.01 10.67
CA ILE A 168 5.66 1.79 11.03
C ILE A 168 5.85 3.27 10.71
N VAL A 169 7.04 3.84 10.94
CA VAL A 169 7.34 5.25 10.61
C VAL A 169 7.28 5.46 9.10
N MET A 170 7.88 4.56 8.31
CA MET A 170 7.83 4.63 6.84
C MET A 170 6.38 4.55 6.33
N PHE A 171 5.58 3.60 6.83
CA PHE A 171 4.16 3.48 6.52
C PHE A 171 3.37 4.74 6.86
N SER A 172 3.62 5.33 8.03
CA SER A 172 2.89 6.50 8.53
C SER A 172 3.25 7.77 7.77
N LEU A 173 4.51 7.95 7.39
CA LEU A 173 5.00 9.12 6.66
C LEU A 173 4.65 9.10 5.17
N ALA A 174 4.46 7.93 4.56
CA ALA A 174 4.18 7.80 3.13
C ALA A 174 2.97 8.63 2.68
N GLY A 175 1.87 8.61 3.43
CA GLY A 175 0.66 9.36 3.10
C GLY A 175 0.84 10.89 3.18
N PRO A 176 1.22 11.44 4.34
CA PRO A 176 1.44 12.88 4.49
C PRO A 176 2.48 13.45 3.52
N LEU A 177 3.60 12.75 3.32
CA LEU A 177 4.64 13.20 2.39
C LEU A 177 4.13 13.22 0.95
N THR A 178 3.40 12.17 0.53
CA THR A 178 2.84 12.11 -0.82
C THR A 178 1.74 13.15 -1.03
N ALA A 179 0.91 13.42 -0.02
CA ALA A 179 -0.12 14.46 -0.09
C ALA A 179 0.48 15.85 -0.26
N ILE A 180 1.46 16.22 0.59
CA ILE A 180 2.16 17.51 0.50
C ILE A 180 2.85 17.66 -0.86
N PHE A 181 3.56 16.61 -1.29
CA PHE A 181 4.27 16.61 -2.57
C PHE A 181 3.31 16.78 -3.75
N LEU A 182 2.19 16.05 -3.77
CA LEU A 182 1.22 16.13 -4.86
C LEU A 182 0.48 17.47 -4.86
N SER A 183 0.08 18.01 -3.70
CA SER A 183 -0.56 19.33 -3.62
C SER A 183 0.38 20.42 -4.15
N MET A 184 1.68 20.36 -3.84
CA MET A 184 2.67 21.27 -4.41
C MET A 184 2.75 21.16 -5.95
N ILE A 185 2.68 19.95 -6.50
CA ILE A 185 2.63 19.74 -7.95
C ILE A 185 1.34 20.33 -8.53
N ILE A 186 0.19 20.06 -7.91
CA ILE A 186 -1.10 20.56 -8.38
C ILE A 186 -1.11 22.09 -8.36
N ASP A 187 -0.66 22.73 -7.29
CA ASP A 187 -0.58 24.19 -7.19
C ASP A 187 0.33 24.79 -8.28
N LEU A 188 1.45 24.12 -8.58
CA LEU A 188 2.34 24.51 -9.67
C LEU A 188 1.66 24.39 -11.04
N PHE A 189 0.90 23.32 -11.29
CA PHE A 189 0.16 23.13 -12.53
C PHE A 189 -1.01 24.11 -12.66
N SER A 190 -1.72 24.40 -11.56
CA SER A 190 -2.81 25.38 -11.51
C SER A 190 -2.35 26.79 -11.89
N PHE A 191 -1.08 27.13 -11.65
CA PHE A 191 -0.50 28.38 -12.14
C PHE A 191 -0.40 28.45 -13.68
N THR A 192 -0.33 27.30 -14.35
CA THR A 192 -0.16 27.20 -15.81
C THR A 192 -1.44 26.85 -16.55
N THR A 193 -2.35 26.13 -15.91
CA THR A 193 -3.60 25.62 -16.48
C THR A 193 -4.68 25.54 -15.40
N ASP A 194 -5.84 26.16 -15.61
CA ASP A 194 -7.02 26.06 -14.72
C ASP A 194 -7.73 24.68 -14.85
N SER A 195 -6.99 23.60 -15.11
CA SER A 195 -7.57 22.30 -15.41
C SER A 195 -7.71 21.44 -14.16
N THR A 196 -8.94 20.98 -13.90
CA THR A 196 -9.27 20.04 -12.83
C THR A 196 -9.03 18.58 -13.22
N VAL A 197 -8.67 18.33 -14.49
CA VAL A 197 -8.48 17.01 -15.07
C VAL A 197 -7.35 16.23 -14.39
N PHE A 198 -6.22 16.88 -14.09
CA PHE A 198 -5.09 16.21 -13.46
C PHE A 198 -5.37 15.79 -11.99
N PRO A 199 -5.89 16.68 -11.11
CA PRO A 199 -6.36 16.27 -9.78
C PRO A 199 -7.39 15.13 -9.84
N GLY A 200 -8.39 15.23 -10.71
CA GLY A 200 -9.40 14.18 -10.85
C GLY A 200 -8.83 12.85 -11.35
N PHE A 201 -7.84 12.88 -12.25
CA PHE A 201 -7.11 11.68 -12.68
C PHE A 201 -6.36 11.04 -11.51
N CYS A 202 -5.65 11.83 -10.70
CA CYS A 202 -4.95 11.34 -9.51
C CYS A 202 -5.92 10.73 -8.48
N LEU A 203 -7.09 11.34 -8.30
CA LEU A 203 -8.13 10.85 -7.40
C LEU A 203 -8.70 9.51 -7.88
N ALA A 204 -9.10 9.42 -9.16
CA ALA A 204 -9.58 8.18 -9.78
C ALA A 204 -8.52 7.06 -9.78
N PHE A 205 -7.26 7.41 -10.05
CA PHE A 205 -6.13 6.49 -9.95
C PHE A 205 -5.99 5.92 -8.53
N SER A 206 -6.06 6.77 -7.50
CA SER A 206 -6.02 6.31 -6.11
C SER A 206 -7.22 5.40 -5.78
N GLY A 207 -8.42 5.71 -6.27
CA GLY A 207 -9.59 4.84 -6.15
C GLY A 207 -9.36 3.42 -6.69
N GLY A 208 -8.64 3.29 -7.81
CA GLY A 208 -8.19 1.99 -8.35
C GLY A 208 -7.29 1.20 -7.40
N THR A 209 -6.36 1.87 -6.72
CA THR A 209 -5.48 1.24 -5.72
C THR A 209 -6.28 0.72 -4.52
N PHE A 210 -7.30 1.46 -4.09
CA PHE A 210 -8.15 1.10 -2.96
C PHE A 210 -8.98 -0.14 -3.27
N VAL A 211 -9.54 -0.23 -4.48
CA VAL A 211 -10.26 -1.41 -4.95
C VAL A 211 -9.35 -2.63 -4.94
N TYR A 212 -8.11 -2.53 -5.43
CA TYR A 212 -7.16 -3.65 -5.41
C TYR A 212 -6.92 -4.15 -3.97
N VAL A 213 -6.56 -3.26 -3.05
CA VAL A 213 -6.24 -3.62 -1.67
C VAL A 213 -7.45 -4.26 -0.97
N ALA A 214 -8.64 -3.70 -1.17
CA ALA A 214 -9.87 -4.28 -0.63
C ALA A 214 -10.13 -5.70 -1.17
N CYS A 215 -10.02 -5.90 -2.48
CA CYS A 215 -10.18 -7.22 -3.11
C CYS A 215 -9.12 -8.22 -2.62
N HIS A 216 -7.85 -7.82 -2.58
CA HIS A 216 -6.77 -8.68 -2.11
C HIS A 216 -7.01 -9.17 -0.68
N VAL A 217 -7.42 -8.27 0.23
CA VAL A 217 -7.71 -8.61 1.63
C VAL A 217 -8.94 -9.51 1.77
N LEU A 218 -10.01 -9.22 1.02
CA LEU A 218 -11.23 -10.03 1.01
C LEU A 218 -10.97 -11.46 0.53
N ILE A 219 -10.12 -11.63 -0.49
CA ILE A 219 -9.75 -12.94 -1.02
C ILE A 219 -8.79 -13.65 -0.04
N ALA A 220 -7.76 -12.97 0.45
CA ALA A 220 -6.76 -13.56 1.35
C ALA A 220 -7.34 -14.01 2.70
N HIS A 221 -8.32 -13.28 3.24
CA HIS A 221 -9.02 -13.63 4.48
C HIS A 221 -10.38 -14.29 4.22
N GLY A 222 -10.72 -14.61 2.97
CA GLY A 222 -12.00 -15.17 2.54
C GLY A 222 -12.21 -16.64 2.89
N ASN A 223 -11.64 -17.14 3.98
CA ASN A 223 -11.85 -18.52 4.43
C ASN A 223 -13.14 -18.60 5.27
N PHE A 224 -14.28 -18.28 4.64
CA PHE A 224 -15.63 -18.24 5.22
C PHE A 224 -16.07 -19.56 5.90
N GLN A 225 -15.31 -20.63 5.68
CA GLN A 225 -15.51 -21.96 6.25
C GLN A 225 -15.09 -22.07 7.73
N LYS A 226 -14.10 -21.29 8.22
CA LYS A 226 -13.57 -21.43 9.60
C LYS A 226 -14.19 -20.47 10.62
N GLU A 227 -14.52 -19.24 10.23
CA GLU A 227 -15.00 -18.16 11.13
C GLU A 227 -16.54 -17.95 11.08
N GLY A 228 -17.22 -18.67 10.17
CA GLY A 228 -18.64 -18.54 9.88
C GLY A 228 -18.93 -17.41 8.88
N PHE A 229 -19.43 -17.78 7.69
CA PHE A 229 -19.71 -16.88 6.57
C PHE A 229 -20.39 -15.56 6.99
N TRP A 230 -21.44 -15.66 7.80
CA TRP A 230 -22.23 -14.51 8.25
C TRP A 230 -21.45 -13.53 9.13
N ARG A 231 -20.49 -14.01 9.95
CA ARG A 231 -19.68 -13.13 10.80
C ARG A 231 -18.75 -12.27 9.96
N SER A 232 -18.06 -12.88 9.00
CA SER A 232 -17.21 -12.15 8.05
C SER A 232 -18.02 -11.18 7.19
N MET A 233 -19.20 -11.60 6.72
CA MET A 233 -20.09 -10.72 5.95
C MET A 233 -20.54 -9.50 6.78
N LEU A 234 -20.93 -9.72 8.05
CA LEU A 234 -21.34 -8.65 8.96
C LEU A 234 -20.21 -7.66 9.25
N LEU A 235 -18.98 -8.15 9.41
CA LEU A 235 -17.80 -7.30 9.63
C LEU A 235 -17.44 -6.46 8.40
N VAL A 236 -17.57 -7.02 7.20
CA VAL A 236 -17.37 -6.24 5.96
C VAL A 236 -18.49 -5.21 5.80
N SER A 237 -19.75 -5.61 5.98
CA SER A 237 -20.90 -4.71 5.84
C SER A 237 -20.92 -3.60 6.89
N SER A 238 -20.44 -3.85 8.12
CA SER A 238 -20.36 -2.80 9.13
C SER A 238 -19.29 -1.77 8.76
N GLY A 239 -18.20 -2.19 8.11
CA GLY A 239 -17.17 -1.30 7.59
C GLY A 239 -17.67 -0.37 6.48
N THR A 240 -18.60 -0.83 5.63
CA THR A 240 -19.12 -0.01 4.52
C THR A 240 -20.07 1.10 4.97
N VAL A 241 -20.61 1.04 6.19
CA VAL A 241 -21.55 2.04 6.69
C VAL A 241 -20.87 3.38 6.96
N LEU A 242 -19.61 3.39 7.40
CA LEU A 242 -18.95 4.63 7.84
C LEU A 242 -18.69 5.63 6.69
N PRO A 243 -18.09 5.26 5.55
CA PRO A 243 -17.91 6.21 4.44
C PRO A 243 -19.25 6.60 3.80
N TRP A 244 -20.22 5.68 3.80
CA TRP A 244 -21.59 5.97 3.36
C TRP A 244 -22.28 7.02 4.25
N MET A 245 -22.10 6.95 5.57
CA MET A 245 -22.61 8.00 6.46
C MET A 245 -21.87 9.33 6.25
N ALA A 246 -20.56 9.27 6.02
CA ALA A 246 -19.75 10.47 5.75
C ALA A 246 -20.23 11.21 4.49
N SER A 247 -20.70 10.49 3.45
CA SER A 247 -21.22 11.14 2.23
C SER A 247 -22.53 11.92 2.42
N PHE A 248 -23.18 11.85 3.59
CA PHE A 248 -24.36 12.68 3.92
C PHE A 248 -24.01 13.93 4.74
N LEU A 249 -22.74 14.17 5.06
CA LEU A 249 -22.34 15.41 5.69
C LEU A 249 -22.60 16.55 4.70
N PRO A 250 -23.34 17.60 5.11
CA PRO A 250 -23.66 18.71 4.22
C PRO A 250 -22.41 19.46 3.79
N ASP A 251 -22.47 20.01 2.57
CA ASP A 251 -21.44 20.90 2.04
C ASP A 251 -21.32 22.23 2.83
#